data_AF-A0A8H5KTE6-F1
#
_entry.id   AF-A0A8H5KTE6-F1
#
_cell.length_a   1.000
_cell.length_b   1.000
_cell.length_c   1.000
_cell.angle_alpha   90.00
_cell.angle_beta   90.00
_cell.angle_gamma   90.00
#
_symmetry.space_group_name_H-M   'P 1'
#
loop_
_entity.id
_entity.type
_entity.pdbx_description
1 polymer ?
#
loop_
_entity_poly.entity_id
_entity_poly.type
_entity_poly.pdbx_seq_one_letter_code
_entity_poly.pdbx_strand_id
1 'polypeptide(L)'
;MTIGQLHNNQKFELLTQIWPGMLRADFDTYAELYEKYYLYLDDQFSSIKEKPTLYTTPTFGELGDLIRHIQGPNHKNKADLVTDQSQAWYNTVDIAARMWLTIDIQHSNTQSPGCFQWHQDKTLPSALREWFDQSISSMRPLDDKDTRQIPLDFSIPNLIRYYEMKVIWTSDLLQHLNIDWEHNQIKVYEHGICLRNHMKNPGLLPFPKELVKEAIDTLTLLFPRCRGTDDLLSKERRAILDVPYGRSRSLALSNYHYWKRNLSELVTHWENGPKGLSQIRLKPDHGNLMEYITFWVATLVLILTILSIAFGVASLVLAKKALDVSVQSYSLALAIACADTNATKALPGFCK
;
A
#
# COMPACT_ATOMS: atom_id res chain seq x y z
N MET A 1 -9.92 31.50 2.61
CA MET A 1 -10.93 30.56 3.12
C MET A 1 -10.68 29.23 2.45
N THR A 2 -10.46 28.18 3.23
CA THR A 2 -10.30 26.81 2.72
C THR A 2 -11.67 26.15 2.60
N ILE A 3 -11.87 25.28 1.61
CA ILE A 3 -13.08 24.47 1.39
C ILE A 3 -13.38 23.65 2.64
N GLY A 4 -12.36 23.23 3.39
CA GLY A 4 -12.52 22.60 4.70
C GLY A 4 -13.35 23.42 5.71
N GLN A 5 -13.29 24.75 5.66
CA GLN A 5 -14.00 25.68 6.55
C GLN A 5 -15.44 26.00 6.12
N LEU A 6 -15.86 25.55 4.93
CA LEU A 6 -17.22 25.77 4.44
C LEU A 6 -18.25 25.00 5.28
N HIS A 7 -19.43 25.60 5.44
CA HIS A 7 -20.57 24.92 6.05
C HIS A 7 -21.04 23.76 5.17
N ASN A 8 -21.71 22.77 5.76
CA ASN A 8 -22.20 21.58 5.04
C ASN A 8 -23.10 21.93 3.84
N ASN A 9 -23.84 23.04 3.88
CA ASN A 9 -24.64 23.50 2.74
C ASN A 9 -23.78 23.97 1.57
N GLN A 10 -22.74 24.75 1.83
CA GLN A 10 -21.78 25.20 0.83
C GLN A 10 -20.97 24.03 0.26
N LYS A 11 -20.58 23.08 1.13
CA LYS A 11 -19.91 21.83 0.74
C LYS A 11 -20.78 20.96 -0.19
N PHE A 12 -22.08 20.91 0.07
CA PHE A 12 -23.03 20.21 -0.79
C PHE A 12 -23.23 20.93 -2.13
N GLU A 13 -23.44 22.25 -2.12
CA GLU A 13 -23.55 23.07 -3.33
C GLU A 13 -22.30 22.95 -4.22
N LEU A 14 -21.13 22.88 -3.59
CA LEU A 14 -19.86 22.65 -4.26
C LEU A 14 -19.86 21.29 -5.01
N LEU A 15 -20.30 20.22 -4.35
CA LEU A 15 -20.35 18.89 -4.95
C LEU A 15 -21.42 18.76 -6.03
N THR A 16 -22.56 19.44 -5.92
CA THR A 16 -23.61 19.40 -6.95
C THR A 16 -23.20 20.07 -8.25
N GLN A 17 -22.24 21.00 -8.20
CA GLN A 17 -21.63 21.56 -9.41
C GLN A 17 -20.72 20.55 -10.13
N ILE A 18 -20.03 19.68 -9.37
CA ILE A 18 -19.14 18.65 -9.93
C ILE A 18 -19.94 17.42 -10.38
N TRP A 19 -20.93 16.99 -9.59
CA TRP A 19 -21.83 15.88 -9.91
C TRP A 19 -23.29 16.36 -9.87
N PRO A 20 -23.82 16.82 -11.02
CA PRO A 20 -25.23 17.18 -11.14
C PRO A 20 -26.13 16.00 -10.74
N GLY A 21 -27.17 16.27 -9.95
CA GLY A 21 -28.12 15.25 -9.50
C GLY A 21 -27.73 14.51 -8.21
N MET A 22 -26.65 14.91 -7.53
CA MET A 22 -26.36 14.41 -6.18
C MET A 22 -27.49 14.75 -5.20
N LEU A 23 -28.06 13.72 -4.55
CA LEU A 23 -29.11 13.90 -3.54
C LEU A 23 -28.50 14.35 -2.21
N ARG A 24 -29.22 15.22 -1.48
CA ARG A 24 -28.75 15.69 -0.17
C ARG A 24 -28.59 14.54 0.84
N ALA A 25 -29.54 13.61 0.85
CA ALA A 25 -29.48 12.43 1.71
C ALA A 25 -28.23 11.56 1.44
N ASP A 26 -27.79 11.45 0.18
CA ASP A 26 -26.54 10.76 -0.15
C ASP A 26 -25.34 11.50 0.44
N PHE A 27 -25.26 12.82 0.28
CA PHE A 27 -24.18 13.62 0.86
C PHE A 27 -24.11 13.46 2.38
N ASP A 28 -25.23 13.59 3.08
CA ASP A 28 -25.27 13.48 4.54
C ASP A 28 -24.86 12.06 5.02
N THR A 29 -25.16 11.02 4.24
CA THR A 29 -24.77 9.63 4.55
C THR A 29 -23.26 9.38 4.43
N TYR A 30 -22.59 10.02 3.46
CA TYR A 30 -21.18 9.76 3.14
C TYR A 30 -20.28 10.97 3.39
N ALA A 31 -20.70 11.92 4.24
CA ALA A 31 -20.03 13.19 4.44
C ALA A 31 -18.54 13.05 4.80
N GLU A 32 -18.21 12.07 5.66
CA GLU A 32 -16.83 11.76 6.08
C GLU A 32 -15.92 11.33 4.92
N LEU A 33 -16.46 10.67 3.89
CA LEU A 33 -15.68 10.19 2.74
C LEU A 33 -15.24 11.35 1.84
N TYR A 34 -15.90 12.51 1.92
CA TYR A 34 -15.54 13.69 1.13
C TYR A 34 -14.42 14.53 1.77
N GLU A 35 -14.04 14.31 3.03
CA GLU A 35 -13.05 15.16 3.71
C GLU A 35 -11.72 15.21 2.96
N LYS A 36 -11.19 14.07 2.52
CA LYS A 36 -9.95 14.00 1.74
C LYS A 36 -10.11 14.63 0.36
N TYR A 37 -11.27 14.49 -0.25
CA TYR A 37 -11.56 15.13 -1.53
C TYR A 37 -11.60 16.65 -1.43
N TYR A 38 -12.15 17.21 -0.35
CA TYR A 38 -12.12 18.65 -0.10
C TYR A 38 -10.69 19.17 0.12
N LEU A 39 -9.84 18.43 0.83
CA LEU A 39 -8.42 18.77 0.96
C LEU A 39 -7.70 18.77 -0.39
N TYR A 40 -8.00 17.77 -1.24
CA TYR A 40 -7.50 17.73 -2.61
C TYR A 40 -7.97 18.95 -3.43
N LEU A 41 -9.26 19.31 -3.36
CA LEU A 41 -9.75 20.50 -4.04
C LEU A 41 -9.04 21.77 -3.53
N ASP A 42 -8.86 21.91 -2.22
CA ASP A 42 -8.13 23.04 -1.61
C ASP A 42 -6.70 23.16 -2.13
N ASP A 43 -6.00 22.03 -2.29
CA ASP A 43 -4.65 21.97 -2.87
C ASP A 43 -4.65 22.41 -4.35
N GLN A 44 -5.60 21.92 -5.14
CA GLN A 44 -5.74 22.32 -6.54
C GLN A 44 -6.05 23.82 -6.68
N PHE A 45 -6.91 24.37 -5.81
CA PHE A 45 -7.20 25.81 -5.78
C PHE A 45 -5.99 26.65 -5.34
N SER A 46 -5.20 26.14 -4.40
CA SER A 46 -3.98 26.81 -3.95
C SER A 46 -2.96 26.87 -5.09
N SER A 47 -2.82 25.77 -5.84
CA SER A 47 -1.96 25.69 -7.03
C SER A 47 -2.34 26.71 -8.13
N ILE A 48 -3.64 26.98 -8.32
CA ILE A 48 -4.12 28.02 -9.24
C ILE A 48 -3.69 29.41 -8.75
N LYS A 49 -3.91 29.70 -7.47
CA LYS A 49 -3.64 31.02 -6.86
C LYS A 49 -2.15 31.35 -6.83
N GLU A 50 -1.29 30.36 -6.63
CA GLU A 50 0.16 30.54 -6.61
C GLU A 50 0.75 30.80 -8.00
N LYS A 51 0.05 30.43 -9.08
CA LYS A 51 0.54 30.54 -10.46
C LYS A 51 -0.46 31.29 -11.35
N PRO A 52 -0.78 32.56 -11.06
CA PRO A 52 -1.82 33.32 -11.77
C PRO A 52 -1.50 33.61 -13.25
N THR A 53 -0.24 33.45 -13.66
CA THR A 53 0.17 33.58 -15.07
C THR A 53 -0.14 32.33 -15.89
N LEU A 54 -0.33 31.18 -15.25
CA LEU A 54 -0.56 29.90 -15.91
C LEU A 54 -2.05 29.53 -16.01
N TYR A 55 -2.91 30.21 -15.24
CA TYR A 55 -4.33 29.90 -15.16
C TYR A 55 -5.14 31.18 -15.21
N THR A 56 -6.26 31.14 -15.91
CA THR A 56 -7.26 32.20 -15.80
C THR A 56 -7.94 32.03 -14.46
N THR A 57 -7.72 32.94 -13.49
CA THR A 57 -8.19 32.78 -12.10
C THR A 57 -9.70 32.55 -12.03
N PRO A 58 -10.17 31.29 -11.90
CA PRO A 58 -11.57 30.99 -12.01
C PRO A 58 -12.14 30.84 -10.59
N THR A 59 -13.31 31.43 -10.36
CA THR A 59 -14.06 31.17 -9.13
C THR A 59 -14.54 29.72 -9.11
N PHE A 60 -14.94 29.21 -7.93
CA PHE A 60 -15.48 27.86 -7.83
C PHE A 60 -16.69 27.66 -8.77
N GLY A 61 -17.57 28.65 -8.84
CA GLY A 61 -18.73 28.63 -9.75
C GLY A 61 -18.33 28.52 -11.22
N GLU A 62 -17.32 29.28 -11.66
CA GLU A 62 -16.83 29.23 -13.04
C GLU A 62 -16.19 27.86 -13.37
N LEU A 63 -15.49 27.24 -12.42
CA LEU A 63 -14.98 25.88 -12.60
C LEU A 63 -16.11 24.86 -12.66
N GLY A 64 -17.14 25.00 -11.81
CA GLY A 64 -18.34 24.18 -11.87
C GLY A 64 -19.03 24.29 -13.23
N ASP A 65 -19.15 25.50 -13.77
CA ASP A 65 -19.67 25.75 -15.11
C ASP A 65 -18.82 25.06 -16.17
N LEU A 66 -17.50 25.17 -16.07
CA LEU A 66 -16.58 24.52 -17.00
C LEU A 66 -16.68 23.00 -16.95
N ILE A 67 -16.77 22.40 -15.76
CA ILE A 67 -17.01 20.96 -15.57
C ILE A 67 -18.30 20.54 -16.26
N ARG A 68 -19.39 21.32 -16.11
CA ARG A 68 -20.66 21.06 -16.80
C ARG A 68 -20.54 21.14 -18.32
N HIS A 69 -19.74 22.06 -18.84
CA HIS A 69 -19.46 22.14 -20.28
C HIS A 69 -18.66 20.94 -20.78
N ILE A 70 -17.67 20.46 -20.01
CA ILE A 70 -16.89 19.26 -20.32
C ILE A 70 -17.78 18.01 -20.30
N GLN A 71 -18.69 17.92 -19.32
CA GLN A 71 -19.68 16.84 -19.16
C GLN A 71 -20.77 16.80 -20.24
N GLY A 72 -20.86 17.82 -21.08
CA GLY A 72 -21.94 17.97 -22.05
C GLY A 72 -22.07 16.78 -23.01
N PRO A 73 -23.30 16.46 -23.48
CA PRO A 73 -23.61 15.26 -24.26
C PRO A 73 -22.90 15.21 -25.63
N ASN A 74 -22.46 16.36 -26.14
CA ASN A 74 -21.83 16.46 -27.46
C ASN A 74 -20.31 16.33 -27.43
N HIS A 75 -19.70 16.02 -26.26
CA HIS A 75 -18.25 15.84 -26.05
C HIS A 75 -17.39 16.69 -26.99
N LYS A 76 -17.18 17.95 -26.63
CA LYS A 76 -16.42 18.89 -27.46
C LYS A 76 -14.93 18.60 -27.43
N ASN A 77 -14.22 19.01 -28.49
CA ASN A 77 -12.77 19.08 -28.45
C ASN A 77 -12.33 20.11 -27.43
N LYS A 78 -11.14 19.94 -26.86
CA LYS A 78 -10.60 20.89 -25.88
C LYS A 78 -10.49 22.31 -26.43
N ALA A 79 -10.15 22.47 -27.71
CA ALA A 79 -10.14 23.77 -28.39
C ALA A 79 -11.51 24.49 -28.38
N ASP A 80 -12.61 23.73 -28.45
CA ASP A 80 -13.98 24.27 -28.54
C ASP A 80 -14.61 24.56 -27.15
N LEU A 81 -13.91 24.19 -26.07
CA LEU A 81 -14.32 24.45 -24.68
C LEU A 81 -13.83 25.80 -24.17
N VAL A 82 -12.91 26.43 -24.89
CA VAL A 82 -12.20 27.61 -24.47
C VAL A 82 -12.73 28.83 -25.23
N THR A 83 -12.89 29.95 -24.53
CA THR A 83 -13.33 31.23 -25.12
C THR A 83 -12.19 31.99 -25.81
N ASP A 84 -10.95 31.80 -25.35
CA ASP A 84 -9.74 32.40 -25.89
C ASP A 84 -8.60 31.37 -25.94
N GLN A 85 -7.98 31.15 -27.10
CA GLN A 85 -6.96 30.11 -27.33
C GLN A 85 -5.63 30.33 -26.58
N SER A 86 -5.61 31.13 -25.52
CA SER A 86 -4.45 31.26 -24.64
C SER A 86 -4.20 29.99 -23.83
N GLN A 87 -2.91 29.72 -23.56
CA GLN A 87 -2.50 28.56 -22.78
C GLN A 87 -3.11 28.55 -21.36
N ALA A 88 -3.36 29.74 -20.80
CA ALA A 88 -3.96 29.88 -19.48
C ALA A 88 -5.37 29.28 -19.40
N TRP A 89 -6.18 29.45 -20.45
CA TRP A 89 -7.50 28.83 -20.53
C TRP A 89 -7.43 27.31 -20.67
N TYR A 90 -6.52 26.81 -21.51
CA TYR A 90 -6.32 25.36 -21.66
C TYR A 90 -5.92 24.71 -20.34
N ASN A 91 -5.03 25.35 -19.58
CA ASN A 91 -4.62 24.88 -18.27
C ASN A 91 -5.79 24.91 -17.25
N THR A 92 -6.65 25.93 -17.32
CA THR A 92 -7.86 25.99 -16.49
C THR A 92 -8.84 24.86 -16.81
N VAL A 93 -9.03 24.53 -18.09
CA VAL A 93 -9.83 23.37 -18.54
C VAL A 93 -9.24 22.06 -18.02
N ASP A 94 -7.91 21.91 -18.08
CA ASP A 94 -7.23 20.73 -17.55
C ASP A 94 -7.41 20.59 -16.04
N ILE A 95 -7.32 21.69 -15.28
CA ILE A 95 -7.60 21.67 -13.84
C ILE A 95 -9.05 21.30 -13.55
N ALA A 96 -10.02 21.83 -14.30
CA ALA A 96 -11.43 21.48 -14.13
C ALA A 96 -11.67 19.98 -14.35
N ALA A 97 -11.11 19.42 -15.42
CA ALA A 97 -11.17 17.99 -15.70
C ALA A 97 -10.45 17.16 -14.62
N ARG A 98 -9.29 17.61 -14.14
CA ARG A 98 -8.51 16.99 -13.06
C ARG A 98 -9.27 16.99 -11.73
N MET A 99 -9.92 18.09 -11.36
CA MET A 99 -10.72 18.17 -10.13
C MET A 99 -11.91 17.21 -10.19
N TRP A 100 -12.58 17.15 -11.34
CA TRP A 100 -13.74 16.30 -11.55
C TRP A 100 -13.40 14.80 -11.60
N LEU A 101 -12.42 14.42 -12.40
CA LEU A 101 -12.09 13.02 -12.66
C LEU A 101 -11.01 12.47 -11.74
N THR A 102 -10.35 13.34 -10.96
CA THR A 102 -9.22 12.96 -10.09
C THR A 102 -8.13 12.22 -10.87
N ILE A 103 -7.74 12.79 -12.02
CA ILE A 103 -6.64 12.31 -12.87
C ILE A 103 -5.64 13.43 -13.07
N ASP A 104 -4.35 13.11 -13.04
CA ASP A 104 -3.33 14.11 -13.34
C ASP A 104 -3.24 14.36 -14.85
N ILE A 105 -3.52 15.60 -15.27
CA ILE A 105 -3.43 16.04 -16.67
C ILE A 105 -2.19 16.91 -16.83
N GLN A 106 -1.20 16.46 -17.59
CA GLN A 106 0.06 17.18 -17.76
C GLN A 106 -0.12 18.40 -18.67
N HIS A 107 0.37 19.56 -18.19
CA HIS A 107 0.28 20.84 -18.89
C HIS A 107 1.47 21.11 -19.85
N SER A 108 2.59 20.42 -19.67
CA SER A 108 3.81 20.65 -20.44
C SER A 108 3.79 19.91 -21.78
N ASN A 109 4.29 20.56 -22.83
CA ASN A 109 4.49 19.94 -24.15
C ASN A 109 5.58 18.86 -24.16
N THR A 110 6.33 18.68 -23.07
CA THR A 110 7.27 17.58 -22.89
C THR A 110 6.51 16.34 -22.47
N GLN A 111 6.42 15.37 -23.38
CA GLN A 111 5.80 14.07 -23.13
C GLN A 111 6.63 13.30 -22.10
N SER A 112 6.16 13.26 -20.86
CA SER A 112 6.74 12.37 -19.86
C SER A 112 6.11 10.97 -20.03
N PRO A 113 6.91 9.90 -20.14
CA PRO A 113 6.36 8.56 -20.25
C PRO A 113 5.51 8.24 -19.00
N GLY A 114 4.26 7.84 -19.24
CA GLY A 114 3.30 7.50 -18.18
C GLY A 114 2.39 8.65 -17.70
N CYS A 115 2.55 9.86 -18.23
CA CYS A 115 1.63 10.97 -17.93
C CYS A 115 0.48 11.03 -18.95
N PHE A 116 -0.71 11.42 -18.49
CA PHE A 116 -1.85 11.65 -19.36
C PHE A 116 -1.85 13.09 -19.88
N GLN A 117 -2.02 13.25 -21.21
CA GLN A 117 -2.09 14.54 -21.87
C GLN A 117 -3.39 14.65 -22.66
N TRP A 118 -4.15 15.73 -22.43
CA TRP A 118 -5.34 16.03 -23.20
C TRP A 118 -5.02 17.04 -24.30
N HIS A 119 -4.87 16.52 -25.52
CA HIS A 119 -4.60 17.33 -26.71
C HIS A 119 -5.79 18.19 -27.14
N GLN A 120 -5.50 19.34 -27.75
CA GLN A 120 -6.49 20.37 -28.10
C GLN A 120 -7.52 19.90 -29.14
N ASP A 121 -7.11 19.02 -30.04
CA ASP A 121 -7.87 18.46 -31.16
C ASP A 121 -8.73 17.24 -30.77
N LYS A 122 -8.67 16.81 -29.51
CA LYS A 122 -9.35 15.60 -29.03
C LYS A 122 -10.41 15.93 -27.99
N THR A 123 -11.43 15.09 -27.96
CA THR A 123 -12.40 15.06 -26.87
C THR A 123 -11.78 14.34 -25.68
N LEU A 124 -12.22 14.66 -24.46
CA LEU A 124 -11.70 14.01 -23.25
C LEU A 124 -11.88 12.47 -23.29
N PRO A 125 -13.05 11.92 -23.69
CA PRO A 125 -13.22 10.48 -23.81
C PRO A 125 -12.29 9.82 -24.84
N SER A 126 -12.03 10.47 -25.98
CA SER A 126 -11.15 9.89 -27.01
C SER A 126 -9.69 9.88 -26.56
N ALA A 127 -9.23 10.97 -25.95
CA ALA A 127 -7.88 11.06 -25.39
C ALA A 127 -7.66 10.00 -24.29
N LEU A 128 -8.64 9.82 -23.40
CA LEU A 128 -8.58 8.80 -22.35
C LEU A 128 -8.54 7.38 -22.92
N ARG A 129 -9.41 7.08 -23.90
CA ARG A 129 -9.43 5.76 -24.54
C ARG A 129 -8.09 5.43 -25.17
N GLU A 130 -7.53 6.36 -25.93
CA GLU A 130 -6.22 6.19 -26.56
C GLU A 130 -5.11 5.98 -25.52
N TRP A 131 -5.13 6.71 -24.41
CA TRP A 131 -4.17 6.51 -23.33
C TRP A 131 -4.29 5.12 -22.69
N PHE A 132 -5.52 4.62 -22.48
CA PHE A 132 -5.74 3.25 -21.99
C PHE A 132 -5.28 2.21 -23.00
N ASP A 133 -5.60 2.38 -24.29
CA ASP A 133 -5.21 1.44 -25.33
C ASP A 133 -3.67 1.38 -25.48
N GLN A 134 -2.99 2.53 -25.40
CA GLN A 134 -1.53 2.61 -25.41
C GLN A 134 -0.91 2.00 -24.16
N SER A 135 -1.44 2.31 -22.97
CA SER A 135 -0.92 1.76 -21.72
C SER A 135 -1.12 0.25 -21.65
N ILE A 136 -2.23 -0.29 -22.13
CA ILE A 136 -2.48 -1.74 -22.18
C ILE A 136 -1.63 -2.41 -23.26
N SER A 137 -1.52 -1.83 -24.47
CA SER A 137 -0.79 -2.43 -25.59
C SER A 137 0.73 -2.36 -25.43
N SER A 138 1.25 -1.35 -24.75
CA SER A 138 2.69 -1.24 -24.44
C SER A 138 3.16 -2.25 -23.40
N MET A 139 2.22 -2.90 -22.70
CA MET A 139 2.54 -3.98 -21.78
C MET A 139 2.76 -5.28 -22.57
N ARG A 140 3.89 -5.97 -22.32
CA ARG A 140 4.14 -7.28 -22.92
C ARG A 140 2.97 -8.22 -22.62
N PRO A 141 2.62 -9.15 -23.54
CA PRO A 141 1.62 -10.18 -23.26
C PRO A 141 2.02 -10.89 -21.96
N LEU A 142 1.12 -10.88 -20.98
CA LEU A 142 1.24 -11.76 -19.82
C LEU A 142 1.18 -13.19 -20.34
N ASP A 143 2.13 -14.01 -19.93
CA ASP A 143 2.13 -15.44 -20.23
C ASP A 143 0.79 -16.04 -19.76
N ASP A 144 0.19 -16.86 -20.62
CA ASP A 144 -1.19 -17.33 -20.63
C ASP A 144 -1.64 -18.02 -19.32
N LYS A 145 -1.92 -17.24 -18.29
CA LYS A 145 -2.55 -17.68 -17.04
C LYS A 145 -3.77 -16.83 -16.73
N ASP A 146 -4.68 -16.76 -17.70
CA ASP A 146 -6.01 -16.16 -17.51
C ASP A 146 -6.83 -16.83 -16.39
N THR A 147 -6.40 -17.99 -15.89
CA THR A 147 -7.04 -18.73 -14.80
C THR A 147 -6.43 -18.48 -13.42
N ARG A 148 -5.42 -17.60 -13.29
CA ARG A 148 -4.75 -17.37 -12.00
C ARG A 148 -5.73 -16.78 -10.98
N GLN A 149 -5.78 -17.42 -9.80
CA GLN A 149 -6.56 -16.94 -8.66
C GLN A 149 -5.68 -16.09 -7.75
N ILE A 150 -6.25 -15.00 -7.26
CA ILE A 150 -5.65 -14.14 -6.26
C ILE A 150 -5.87 -14.80 -4.88
N PRO A 151 -4.82 -14.99 -4.06
CA PRO A 151 -4.97 -15.61 -2.74
C PRO A 151 -5.99 -14.88 -1.86
N LEU A 152 -6.77 -15.62 -1.06
CA LEU A 152 -7.80 -15.04 -0.20
C LEU A 152 -7.23 -14.03 0.80
N ASP A 153 -6.02 -14.28 1.31
CA ASP A 153 -5.34 -13.41 2.27
C ASP A 153 -4.63 -12.22 1.61
N PHE A 154 -4.66 -12.10 0.29
CA PHE A 154 -4.04 -10.99 -0.43
C PHE A 154 -4.75 -9.67 -0.07
N SER A 155 -4.06 -8.80 0.66
CA SER A 155 -4.61 -7.51 1.09
C SER A 155 -3.48 -6.53 1.39
N ILE A 156 -3.78 -5.24 1.33
CA ILE A 156 -2.82 -4.17 1.67
C ILE A 156 -2.29 -4.31 3.10
N PRO A 157 -3.13 -4.52 4.15
CA PRO A 157 -2.62 -4.76 5.49
C PRO A 157 -1.59 -5.90 5.57
N ASN A 158 -1.82 -6.98 4.82
CA ASN A 158 -0.89 -8.11 4.79
C ASN A 158 0.37 -7.81 3.96
N LEU A 159 0.26 -7.06 2.86
CA LEU A 159 1.42 -6.59 2.09
C LEU A 159 2.33 -5.70 2.94
N ILE A 160 1.76 -4.79 3.74
CA ILE A 160 2.52 -3.97 4.70
C ILE A 160 3.16 -4.87 5.76
N ARG A 161 2.38 -5.78 6.35
CA ARG A 161 2.80 -6.58 7.52
C ARG A 161 3.88 -7.62 7.20
N TYR A 162 3.79 -8.26 6.04
CA TYR A 162 4.63 -9.40 5.66
C TYR A 162 5.62 -9.08 4.55
N TYR A 163 5.33 -8.11 3.69
CA TYR A 163 6.21 -7.77 2.55
C TYR A 163 6.85 -6.40 2.73
N GLU A 164 6.64 -5.73 3.87
CA GLU A 164 7.19 -4.41 4.20
C GLU A 164 6.87 -3.35 3.14
N MET A 165 5.77 -3.56 2.40
CA MET A 165 5.31 -2.60 1.40
C MET A 165 4.81 -1.34 2.07
N LYS A 166 5.05 -0.20 1.42
CA LYS A 166 4.55 1.11 1.86
C LYS A 166 3.39 1.53 0.96
N VAL A 167 2.28 1.90 1.57
CA VAL A 167 1.13 2.45 0.84
C VAL A 167 1.31 3.94 0.69
N ILE A 168 1.25 4.41 -0.54
CA ILE A 168 1.22 5.83 -0.88
C ILE A 168 -0.18 6.15 -1.39
N TRP A 169 -0.91 6.98 -0.67
CA TRP A 169 -2.22 7.43 -1.12
C TRP A 169 -2.06 8.42 -2.27
N THR A 170 -2.83 8.21 -3.33
CA THR A 170 -2.85 9.09 -4.50
C THR A 170 -4.26 9.60 -4.75
N SER A 171 -4.36 10.86 -5.12
CA SER A 171 -5.57 11.44 -5.67
C SER A 171 -5.70 11.18 -7.18
N ASP A 172 -4.66 10.65 -7.85
CA ASP A 172 -4.68 10.33 -9.28
C ASP A 172 -5.11 8.87 -9.52
N LEU A 173 -6.28 8.69 -10.13
CA LEU A 173 -6.85 7.39 -10.46
C LEU A 173 -5.98 6.60 -11.44
N LEU A 174 -5.29 7.27 -12.37
CA LEU A 174 -4.44 6.60 -13.36
C LEU A 174 -3.19 5.98 -12.73
N GLN A 175 -2.77 6.50 -11.56
CA GLN A 175 -1.67 5.95 -10.77
C GLN A 175 -2.11 4.87 -9.78
N HIS A 176 -3.40 4.51 -9.76
CA HIS A 176 -3.86 3.43 -8.92
C HIS A 176 -3.11 2.12 -9.22
N LEU A 177 -2.68 1.42 -8.18
CA LEU A 177 -1.88 0.20 -8.25
C LEU A 177 -0.54 0.38 -8.99
N ASN A 178 -0.03 1.60 -9.14
CA ASN A 178 1.33 1.77 -9.63
C ASN A 178 2.33 1.32 -8.54
N ILE A 179 3.31 0.52 -8.94
CA ILE A 179 4.25 -0.16 -8.03
C ILE A 179 5.64 0.38 -8.30
N ASP A 180 6.27 0.89 -7.25
CA ASP A 180 7.68 1.23 -7.23
C ASP A 180 8.42 0.12 -6.47
N TRP A 181 9.02 -0.79 -7.25
CA TRP A 181 9.76 -1.94 -6.72
C TRP A 181 11.08 -1.55 -6.05
N GLU A 182 11.65 -0.38 -6.38
CA GLU A 182 12.90 0.11 -5.78
C GLU A 182 12.65 0.53 -4.33
N HIS A 183 11.56 1.26 -4.10
CA HIS A 183 11.19 1.76 -2.77
C HIS A 183 10.17 0.88 -2.04
N ASN A 184 9.76 -0.23 -2.67
CA ASN A 184 8.72 -1.15 -2.20
C ASN A 184 7.41 -0.42 -1.87
N GLN A 185 6.99 0.47 -2.76
CA GLN A 185 5.82 1.32 -2.59
C GLN A 185 4.71 0.94 -3.56
N ILE A 186 3.48 1.04 -3.09
CA ILE A 186 2.28 0.89 -3.92
C ILE A 186 1.40 2.12 -3.80
N LYS A 187 1.00 2.67 -4.94
CA LYS A 187 0.07 3.79 -5.00
C LYS A 187 -1.37 3.28 -4.94
N VAL A 188 -2.15 3.78 -4.00
CA VAL A 188 -3.55 3.41 -3.82
C VAL A 188 -4.41 4.66 -3.95
N TYR A 189 -5.43 4.58 -4.80
CA TYR A 189 -6.34 5.69 -5.03
C TYR A 189 -7.25 5.88 -3.84
N GLU A 190 -7.33 7.10 -3.32
CA GLU A 190 -7.98 7.36 -2.04
C GLU A 190 -9.45 7.78 -2.16
N HIS A 191 -9.87 8.36 -3.30
CA HIS A 191 -11.19 9.00 -3.42
C HIS A 191 -12.29 8.04 -3.89
N GLY A 192 -12.51 6.94 -3.17
CA GLY A 192 -13.54 5.95 -3.52
C GLY A 192 -14.96 6.55 -3.67
N ILE A 193 -15.25 7.66 -2.97
CA ILE A 193 -16.50 8.40 -3.09
C ILE A 193 -16.67 9.08 -4.47
N CYS A 194 -15.59 9.43 -5.16
CA CYS A 194 -15.68 9.97 -6.52
C CYS A 194 -16.14 8.88 -7.49
N LEU A 195 -15.58 7.66 -7.37
CA LEU A 195 -16.00 6.49 -8.15
C LEU A 195 -17.49 6.17 -7.92
N ARG A 196 -18.00 6.35 -6.69
CA ARG A 196 -19.44 6.28 -6.38
C ARG A 196 -20.27 7.20 -7.27
N ASN A 197 -19.90 8.47 -7.27
CA ASN A 197 -20.70 9.52 -7.88
C ASN A 197 -20.68 9.37 -9.40
N HIS A 198 -19.54 8.94 -9.93
CA HIS A 198 -19.38 8.52 -11.31
C HIS A 198 -20.30 7.33 -11.67
N MET A 199 -20.37 6.29 -10.84
CA MET A 199 -21.27 5.14 -11.07
C MET A 199 -22.75 5.51 -11.04
N LYS A 200 -23.15 6.46 -10.18
CA LYS A 200 -24.54 6.95 -10.11
C LYS A 200 -24.95 7.78 -11.32
N ASN A 201 -24.00 8.45 -11.97
CA ASN A 201 -24.24 9.32 -13.12
C ASN A 201 -23.48 8.84 -14.36
N PRO A 202 -23.79 7.63 -14.87
CA PRO A 202 -23.01 7.01 -15.94
C PRO A 202 -23.12 7.74 -17.29
N GLY A 203 -24.12 8.62 -17.47
CA GLY A 203 -24.30 9.41 -18.69
C GLY A 203 -23.36 10.61 -18.80
N LEU A 204 -22.72 11.02 -17.70
CA LEU A 204 -21.79 12.15 -17.68
C LEU A 204 -20.33 11.69 -17.72
N LEU A 205 -20.08 10.38 -17.83
CA LEU A 205 -18.79 9.77 -17.52
C LEU A 205 -17.93 9.65 -18.79
N PRO A 206 -16.71 10.22 -18.82
CA PRO A 206 -15.85 10.17 -19.99
C PRO A 206 -15.03 8.87 -20.07
N PHE A 207 -14.93 8.13 -18.96
CA PHE A 207 -14.32 6.81 -18.92
C PHE A 207 -15.25 5.70 -19.43
N PRO A 208 -14.70 4.54 -19.83
CA PRO A 208 -15.47 3.30 -19.86
C PRO A 208 -16.06 3.00 -18.47
N LYS A 209 -17.31 2.55 -18.41
CA LYS A 209 -17.95 2.20 -17.12
C LYS A 209 -17.24 1.05 -16.43
N GLU A 210 -16.61 0.19 -17.23
CA GLU A 210 -15.82 -0.96 -16.85
C GLU A 210 -14.61 -0.54 -16.02
N LEU A 211 -13.95 0.57 -16.37
CA LEU A 211 -12.81 1.12 -15.63
C LEU A 211 -13.21 1.48 -14.19
N VAL A 212 -14.33 2.19 -14.02
CA VAL A 212 -14.78 2.63 -12.70
C VAL A 212 -15.23 1.44 -11.85
N LYS A 213 -15.90 0.46 -12.46
CA LYS A 213 -16.24 -0.80 -11.79
C LYS A 213 -15.00 -1.55 -11.33
N GLU A 214 -14.00 -1.68 -12.20
CA GLU A 214 -12.76 -2.37 -11.87
C GLU A 214 -11.99 -1.63 -10.77
N ALA A 215 -11.94 -0.29 -10.77
CA ALA A 215 -11.32 0.50 -9.70
C ALA A 215 -11.98 0.27 -8.33
N ILE A 216 -13.30 0.10 -8.31
CA ILE A 216 -14.03 -0.27 -7.09
C ILE A 216 -13.68 -1.71 -6.66
N ASP A 217 -13.60 -2.63 -7.62
CA ASP A 217 -13.27 -4.03 -7.37
C ASP A 217 -11.84 -4.20 -6.86
N THR A 218 -10.88 -3.39 -7.35
CA THR A 218 -9.50 -3.38 -6.84
C THR A 218 -9.44 -2.84 -5.42
N LEU A 219 -10.14 -1.74 -5.10
CA LEU A 219 -10.21 -1.24 -3.72
C LEU A 219 -10.81 -2.28 -2.76
N THR A 220 -11.88 -2.96 -3.19
CA THR A 220 -12.52 -4.04 -2.42
C THR A 220 -11.60 -5.25 -2.25
N LEU A 221 -10.78 -5.56 -3.26
CA LEU A 221 -9.77 -6.62 -3.21
C LEU A 221 -8.66 -6.29 -2.21
N LEU A 222 -8.15 -5.06 -2.26
CA LEU A 222 -7.01 -4.57 -1.47
C LEU A 222 -7.35 -4.33 0.00
N PHE A 223 -8.57 -3.89 0.30
CA PHE A 223 -9.06 -3.58 1.64
C PHE A 223 -10.28 -4.44 1.99
N PRO A 224 -10.11 -5.77 2.13
CA PRO A 224 -11.21 -6.63 2.54
C PRO A 224 -11.67 -6.27 3.95
N ARG A 225 -12.94 -6.54 4.27
CA ARG A 225 -13.49 -6.37 5.63
C ARG A 225 -12.81 -7.35 6.59
N CYS A 226 -11.81 -6.86 7.30
CA CYS A 226 -11.10 -7.59 8.32
C CYS A 226 -10.46 -6.60 9.30
N ARG A 227 -10.16 -7.08 10.51
CA ARG A 227 -9.54 -6.27 11.56
C ARG A 227 -8.27 -5.54 11.10
N GLY A 228 -7.46 -6.17 10.25
CA GLY A 228 -6.23 -5.56 9.75
C GLY A 228 -6.47 -4.34 8.86
N THR A 229 -7.56 -4.35 8.08
CA THR A 229 -7.99 -3.19 7.29
C THR A 229 -8.49 -2.08 8.22
N ASP A 230 -9.35 -2.41 9.18
CA ASP A 230 -9.92 -1.43 10.12
C ASP A 230 -8.84 -0.76 10.98
N ASP A 231 -7.87 -1.53 11.47
CA ASP A 231 -6.72 -1.05 12.23
C ASP A 231 -5.82 -0.12 11.39
N LEU A 232 -5.60 -0.46 10.11
CA LEU A 232 -4.81 0.37 9.19
C LEU A 232 -5.52 1.70 8.90
N LEU A 233 -6.80 1.63 8.55
CA LEU A 233 -7.61 2.80 8.17
C LEU A 233 -7.83 3.75 9.35
N SER A 234 -8.10 3.20 10.54
CA SER A 234 -8.21 4.00 11.77
C SER A 234 -6.89 4.68 12.13
N LYS A 235 -5.75 3.97 12.04
CA LYS A 235 -4.42 4.55 12.28
C LYS A 235 -4.11 5.70 11.34
N GLU A 236 -4.50 5.59 10.08
CA GLU A 236 -4.27 6.64 9.07
C GLU A 236 -5.36 7.71 9.01
N ARG A 237 -6.41 7.59 9.85
CA ARG A 237 -7.60 8.46 9.86
C ARG A 237 -8.22 8.57 8.47
N ARG A 238 -8.45 7.41 7.86
CA ARG A 238 -9.03 7.29 6.53
C ARG A 238 -10.28 6.44 6.63
N ALA A 239 -11.30 6.86 5.89
CA ALA A 239 -12.46 6.05 5.61
C ALA A 239 -12.38 5.69 4.13
N ILE A 240 -12.28 4.39 3.84
CA ILE A 240 -12.53 3.88 2.49
C ILE A 240 -14.02 3.61 2.40
N LEU A 241 -14.55 3.77 1.20
CA LEU A 241 -15.91 3.35 0.92
C LEU A 241 -16.13 1.87 1.30
N ASP A 242 -16.77 1.66 2.45
CA ASP A 242 -17.11 0.34 3.00
C ASP A 242 -18.40 -0.25 2.39
N VAL A 243 -18.72 0.10 1.15
CA VAL A 243 -19.92 -0.43 0.49
C VAL A 243 -19.49 -1.16 -0.77
N PRO A 244 -19.48 -2.50 -0.77
CA PRO A 244 -19.54 -3.21 -2.04
C PRO A 244 -20.82 -2.72 -2.71
N TYR A 245 -20.75 -2.04 -3.84
CA TYR A 245 -21.92 -1.58 -4.61
C TYR A 245 -22.70 -2.77 -5.19
N GLY A 246 -23.15 -3.69 -4.33
CA GLY A 246 -23.56 -5.04 -4.71
C GLY A 246 -22.44 -5.90 -5.30
N ARG A 247 -21.17 -5.46 -5.26
CA ARG A 247 -20.03 -6.16 -5.89
C ARG A 247 -19.21 -6.92 -4.84
N SER A 248 -19.22 -8.24 -4.93
CA SER A 248 -18.40 -9.10 -4.08
C SER A 248 -16.93 -9.04 -4.49
N ARG A 249 -16.03 -9.27 -3.53
CA ARG A 249 -14.59 -9.37 -3.77
C ARG A 249 -14.30 -10.47 -4.81
N SER A 250 -13.82 -10.06 -5.97
CA SER A 250 -13.41 -10.99 -7.04
C SER A 250 -11.98 -11.45 -6.80
N LEU A 251 -11.76 -12.76 -6.75
CA LEU A 251 -10.41 -13.33 -6.67
C LEU A 251 -9.89 -13.83 -8.02
N ALA A 252 -10.72 -13.86 -9.06
CA ALA A 252 -10.29 -14.25 -10.39
C ALA A 252 -9.53 -13.08 -11.04
N LEU A 253 -8.25 -13.28 -11.38
CA LEU A 253 -7.43 -12.26 -12.03
C LEU A 253 -7.97 -11.86 -13.42
N SER A 254 -8.69 -12.78 -14.10
CA SER A 254 -9.37 -12.53 -15.38
C SER A 254 -10.41 -11.43 -15.35
N ASN A 255 -10.97 -11.12 -14.16
CA ASN A 255 -12.01 -10.10 -14.01
C ASN A 255 -11.44 -8.67 -14.01
N TYR A 256 -10.11 -8.54 -14.00
CA TYR A 256 -9.39 -7.28 -14.08
C TYR A 256 -8.80 -7.14 -15.47
N HIS A 257 -9.00 -5.99 -16.12
CA HIS A 257 -8.52 -5.66 -17.44
C HIS A 257 -7.53 -4.50 -17.39
N TYR A 258 -7.88 -3.40 -16.74
CA TYR A 258 -7.08 -2.18 -16.66
C TYR A 258 -5.88 -2.31 -15.70
N TRP A 259 -6.07 -2.95 -14.55
CA TRP A 259 -5.02 -3.13 -13.53
C TRP A 259 -4.49 -4.57 -13.44
N LYS A 260 -4.90 -5.44 -14.37
CA LYS A 260 -4.54 -6.88 -14.41
C LYS A 260 -3.04 -7.12 -14.25
N ARG A 261 -2.22 -6.36 -14.98
CA ARG A 261 -0.76 -6.52 -14.95
C ARG A 261 -0.19 -6.21 -13.57
N ASN A 262 -0.49 -5.03 -13.03
CA ASN A 262 0.03 -4.61 -11.73
C ASN A 262 -0.44 -5.57 -10.62
N LEU A 263 -1.70 -6.02 -10.68
CA LEU A 263 -2.20 -7.07 -9.79
C LEU A 263 -1.45 -8.39 -9.98
N SER A 264 -1.21 -8.84 -11.21
CA SER A 264 -0.45 -10.05 -11.49
C SER A 264 0.96 -9.98 -10.92
N GLU A 265 1.64 -8.84 -11.06
CA GLU A 265 2.97 -8.62 -10.50
C GLU A 265 2.94 -8.64 -8.96
N LEU A 266 1.95 -8.00 -8.32
CA LEU A 266 1.77 -8.06 -6.86
C LEU A 266 1.47 -9.46 -6.36
N VAL A 267 0.66 -10.23 -7.10
CA VAL A 267 0.35 -11.62 -6.75
C VAL A 267 1.58 -12.51 -6.93
N THR A 268 2.37 -12.30 -7.98
CA THR A 268 3.67 -12.98 -8.14
C THR A 268 4.61 -12.62 -7.00
N HIS A 269 4.67 -11.34 -6.61
CA HIS A 269 5.47 -10.90 -5.48
C HIS A 269 5.00 -11.56 -4.17
N TRP A 270 3.68 -11.67 -3.98
CA TRP A 270 3.09 -12.39 -2.85
C TRP A 270 3.47 -13.87 -2.85
N GLU A 271 3.32 -14.57 -3.98
CA GLU A 271 3.66 -15.99 -4.12
C GLU A 271 5.15 -16.27 -3.89
N ASN A 272 6.04 -15.36 -4.30
CA ASN A 272 7.49 -15.48 -4.07
C ASN A 272 7.90 -15.48 -2.59
N GLY A 273 6.99 -15.12 -1.68
CA GLY A 273 7.23 -15.12 -0.25
C GLY A 273 7.90 -13.85 0.29
N PRO A 274 7.84 -13.65 1.62
CA PRO A 274 8.32 -12.46 2.28
C PRO A 274 9.85 -12.47 2.32
N LYS A 275 10.47 -11.29 2.20
CA LYS A 275 11.93 -11.13 2.22
C LYS A 275 12.37 -10.48 3.53
N GLY A 276 13.49 -10.92 4.10
CA GLY A 276 14.13 -10.30 5.27
C GLY A 276 13.55 -10.74 6.61
N LEU A 277 13.48 -9.82 7.58
CA LEU A 277 13.04 -10.10 8.96
C LEU A 277 11.58 -10.56 9.05
N SER A 278 10.79 -10.27 8.03
CA SER A 278 9.41 -10.74 7.87
C SER A 278 9.30 -12.26 7.68
N GLN A 279 10.37 -12.97 7.27
CA GLN A 279 10.42 -14.44 7.21
C GLN A 279 10.27 -15.09 8.58
N ILE A 280 10.62 -14.36 9.64
CA ILE A 280 10.50 -14.82 11.02
C ILE A 280 9.03 -14.73 11.49
N ARG A 281 8.13 -14.07 10.75
CA ARG A 281 6.72 -13.98 11.13
C ARG A 281 5.91 -15.10 10.50
N LEU A 282 5.07 -15.73 11.32
CA LEU A 282 4.12 -16.72 10.84
C LEU A 282 3.11 -16.06 9.90
N LYS A 283 2.99 -16.59 8.68
CA LYS A 283 1.92 -16.22 7.74
C LYS A 283 0.57 -16.74 8.25
N PRO A 284 -0.53 -16.06 7.91
CA PRO A 284 -1.87 -16.55 8.23
C PRO A 284 -2.16 -17.87 7.50
N ASP A 285 -1.70 -17.98 6.24
CA ASP A 285 -1.80 -19.21 5.47
C ASP A 285 -0.67 -20.18 5.84
N HIS A 286 -1.05 -21.41 6.16
CA HIS A 286 -0.28 -22.42 6.88
C HIS A 286 0.97 -22.94 6.13
N GLY A 287 1.29 -22.42 4.93
CA GLY A 287 2.38 -22.89 4.08
C GLY A 287 3.77 -22.80 4.72
N ASN A 288 3.99 -21.82 5.61
CA ASN A 288 5.31 -21.60 6.23
C ASN A 288 5.41 -22.14 7.66
N LEU A 289 4.44 -22.93 8.15
CA LEU A 289 4.49 -23.48 9.52
C LEU A 289 5.69 -24.41 9.70
N MET A 290 5.98 -25.27 8.72
CA MET A 290 7.11 -26.19 8.79
C MET A 290 8.43 -25.43 8.82
N GLU A 291 8.62 -24.47 7.92
CA GLU A 291 9.83 -23.64 7.86
C GLU A 291 10.01 -22.83 9.15
N TYR A 292 8.95 -22.21 9.67
CA TYR A 292 8.95 -21.50 10.94
C TYR A 292 9.34 -22.41 12.10
N ILE A 293 8.73 -23.60 12.21
CA ILE A 293 9.07 -24.58 13.25
C ILE A 293 10.53 -25.00 13.12
N THR A 294 11.01 -25.32 11.92
CA THR A 294 12.42 -25.71 11.72
C THR A 294 13.40 -24.61 12.11
N PHE A 295 13.09 -23.34 11.82
CA PHE A 295 13.90 -22.20 12.25
C PHE A 295 13.99 -22.09 13.78
N TRP A 296 12.85 -22.20 14.47
CA TRP A 296 12.84 -22.13 15.93
C TRP A 296 13.47 -23.35 16.60
N VAL A 297 13.30 -24.55 16.03
CA VAL A 297 13.98 -25.77 16.48
C VAL A 297 15.49 -25.62 16.33
N ALA A 298 15.99 -25.18 15.16
CA ALA A 298 17.41 -24.94 14.94
C ALA A 298 17.97 -23.89 15.93
N THR A 299 17.22 -22.82 16.17
CA THR A 299 17.58 -21.79 17.16
C THR A 299 17.65 -22.36 18.58
N LEU A 300 16.68 -23.18 18.97
CA LEU A 300 16.66 -23.83 20.28
C LEU A 300 17.86 -24.79 20.43
N VAL A 301 18.16 -25.58 19.41
CA VAL A 301 19.32 -26.49 19.38
C VAL A 301 20.62 -25.71 19.54
N LEU A 302 20.76 -24.57 18.85
CA LEU A 302 21.94 -23.70 18.97
C LEU A 302 22.11 -23.18 20.41
N ILE A 303 21.03 -22.70 21.04
CA ILE A 303 21.03 -22.22 22.43
C ILE A 303 21.41 -23.35 23.39
N LEU A 304 20.81 -24.53 23.25
CA LEU A 304 21.12 -25.69 24.07
C LEU A 304 22.57 -26.14 23.91
N THR A 305 23.13 -26.04 22.69
CA THR A 305 24.53 -26.37 22.42
C THR A 305 25.47 -25.40 23.16
N ILE A 306 25.19 -24.10 23.12
CA ILE A 306 25.96 -23.09 23.86
C ILE A 306 25.90 -23.35 25.37
N LEU A 307 24.72 -23.64 25.91
CA LEU A 307 24.55 -23.97 27.33
C LEU A 307 25.31 -25.24 27.71
N SER A 308 25.24 -26.28 26.87
CA SER A 308 25.97 -27.53 27.10
C SER A 308 27.48 -27.32 27.14
N ILE A 309 28.02 -26.48 26.25
CA ILE A 309 29.45 -26.13 26.25
C ILE A 309 29.80 -25.40 27.55
N ALA A 310 28.99 -24.44 27.98
CA ALA A 310 29.22 -23.70 29.23
C ALA A 310 29.21 -24.63 30.47
N PHE A 311 28.23 -25.54 30.56
CA PHE A 311 28.18 -26.54 31.63
C PHE A 311 29.33 -27.53 31.57
N GLY A 312 29.77 -27.93 30.36
CA GLY A 312 30.95 -28.75 30.17
C GLY A 312 32.22 -28.10 30.71
N VAL A 313 32.43 -26.82 30.39
CA VAL A 313 33.57 -26.03 30.91
C VAL A 313 33.49 -25.88 32.43
N ALA A 314 32.32 -25.55 32.98
CA ALA A 314 32.13 -25.46 34.43
C ALA A 314 32.45 -26.78 35.14
N SER A 315 31.99 -27.90 34.58
CA SER A 315 32.25 -29.24 35.12
C SER A 315 33.74 -29.60 35.09
N LEU A 316 34.45 -29.23 34.02
CA LEU A 316 35.90 -29.41 33.92
C LEU A 316 36.67 -28.63 35.01
N VAL A 317 36.27 -27.38 35.26
CA VAL A 317 36.88 -26.54 36.29
C VAL A 317 36.63 -27.12 37.69
N LEU A 318 35.40 -27.59 37.96
CA LEU A 318 35.06 -28.24 39.22
C LEU A 318 35.85 -29.53 39.41
N ALA A 319 35.98 -30.36 38.37
CA ALA A 319 36.80 -31.58 38.40
C ALA A 319 38.26 -31.28 38.71
N LYS A 320 38.84 -30.22 38.11
CA LYS A 320 40.21 -29.78 38.43
C LYS A 320 40.35 -29.37 39.90
N LYS A 321 39.42 -28.56 40.42
CA LYS A 321 39.45 -28.15 41.83
C LYS A 321 39.31 -29.34 42.78
N ALA A 322 38.46 -30.30 42.45
CA ALA A 322 38.30 -31.52 43.24
C ALA A 322 39.60 -32.36 43.24
N LEU A 323 40.29 -32.45 42.10
CA LEU A 323 41.58 -33.12 42.00
C LEU A 323 42.65 -32.42 42.87
N ASP A 324 42.74 -31.09 42.79
CA ASP A 324 43.69 -30.30 43.59
C ASP A 324 43.46 -30.53 45.10
N VAL A 325 42.20 -30.51 45.55
CA VAL A 325 41.82 -30.82 46.94
C VAL A 325 42.17 -32.26 47.32
N SER A 326 41.91 -33.22 46.42
CA SER A 326 42.25 -34.63 46.65
C SER A 326 43.75 -34.83 46.84
N VAL A 327 44.59 -34.17 46.02
CA VAL A 327 46.05 -34.25 46.13
C VAL A 327 46.53 -33.66 47.46
N GLN A 328 45.98 -32.52 47.88
CA GLN A 328 46.30 -31.93 49.18
C GLN A 328 45.88 -32.85 50.34
N SER A 329 44.68 -33.42 50.28
CA SER A 329 44.20 -34.36 51.31
C SER A 329 45.08 -35.61 51.42
N TYR A 330 45.55 -36.14 50.29
CA TYR A 330 46.48 -37.25 50.25
C TYR A 330 47.83 -36.90 50.89
N SER A 331 48.40 -35.72 50.59
CA SER A 331 49.65 -35.27 51.22
C SER A 331 49.53 -35.08 52.73
N LEU A 332 48.39 -34.56 53.22
CA LEU A 332 48.15 -34.40 54.64
C LEU A 332 48.00 -35.75 55.34
N ALA A 333 47.23 -36.67 54.75
CA ALA A 333 47.08 -38.03 55.27
C ALA A 333 48.43 -38.76 55.35
N LEU A 334 49.28 -38.60 54.33
CA LEU A 334 50.63 -39.17 54.33
C LEU A 334 51.51 -38.54 55.41
N ALA A 335 51.46 -37.21 55.60
CA ALA A 335 52.19 -36.54 56.68
C ALA A 335 51.75 -37.00 58.08
N ILE A 336 50.44 -37.17 58.30
CA ILE A 336 49.89 -37.70 59.56
C ILE A 336 50.36 -39.14 59.79
N ALA A 337 50.31 -40.00 58.75
CA ALA A 337 50.76 -41.38 58.84
C ALA A 337 52.26 -41.48 59.15
N CYS A 338 53.09 -40.58 58.60
CA CYS A 338 54.53 -40.57 58.84
C CYS A 338 54.94 -39.90 60.17
N ALA A 339 54.03 -39.20 60.86
CA ALA A 339 54.30 -38.62 62.17
C ALA A 339 54.27 -39.64 63.32
N ASP A 340 53.75 -40.85 63.10
CA ASP A 340 53.77 -41.92 64.09
C ASP A 340 55.19 -42.50 64.24
N THR A 341 55.63 -42.68 65.49
CA THR A 341 56.97 -43.14 65.88
C THR A 341 57.38 -44.51 65.31
N ASN A 342 56.42 -45.34 64.88
CA ASN A 342 56.68 -46.64 64.25
C ASN A 342 56.51 -46.64 62.71
N ALA A 343 56.19 -45.50 62.09
CA ALA A 343 55.79 -45.42 60.68
C ALA A 343 56.89 -45.81 59.69
N THR A 344 58.16 -45.53 60.00
CA THR A 344 59.32 -45.86 59.16
C THR A 344 59.56 -47.38 59.03
N LYS A 345 59.05 -48.20 59.97
CA LYS A 345 59.08 -49.67 59.86
C LYS A 345 57.87 -50.23 59.09
N ALA A 346 56.73 -49.55 59.13
CA ALA A 346 55.48 -50.03 58.52
C ALA A 346 55.32 -49.62 57.04
N LEU A 347 55.86 -48.46 56.64
CA LEU A 347 55.70 -47.89 55.29
C LEU A 347 57.04 -47.41 54.71
N PRO A 348 58.02 -48.31 54.48
CA PRO A 348 59.41 -47.96 54.17
C PRO A 348 59.63 -47.26 52.81
N GLY A 349 58.61 -47.22 51.94
CA GLY A 349 58.67 -46.53 50.64
C GLY A 349 58.01 -45.14 50.62
N PHE A 350 57.23 -44.80 51.65
CA PHE A 350 56.39 -43.58 51.68
C PHE A 350 56.80 -42.60 52.78
N CYS A 351 57.29 -43.12 53.91
CA CYS A 351 57.83 -42.32 55.01
C CYS A 351 59.36 -42.49 55.00
N LYS A 352 60.10 -41.40 54.75
CA LYS A 352 61.57 -41.39 54.79
C LYS A 352 62.07 -40.86 56.12
#